data_AF-H6QAT9-F1
#
_entry.id   AF-H6QAT9-F1
#
_cell.length_a   1.000
_cell.length_b   1.000
_cell.length_c   1.000
_cell.angle_alpha   90.00
_cell.angle_beta   90.00
_cell.angle_gamma   90.00
#
_symmetry.space_group_name_H-M   'P 1'
#
loop_
_entity.id
_entity.type
_entity.pdbx_description
1 polymer ?
#
loop_
_entity_poly.entity_id
_entity_poly.type
_entity_poly.pdbx_seq_one_letter_code
_entity_poly.pdbx_strand_id
1 'polypeptide(L)' 'MTREKEKMILISFHVPRSYVEILDDLVRMGLYPSRSEAIRSALREFLNKYSDMVK' A
#
# COMPACT_ATOMS: atom_id res chain seq x y z
N MET A 1 3.27 -24.76 -9.95
CA MET A 1 2.50 -23.68 -10.61
C MET A 1 3.10 -22.34 -10.19
N THR A 2 3.94 -21.75 -11.03
CA THR A 2 4.34 -20.34 -10.87
C THR A 2 3.07 -19.51 -10.99
N ARG A 3 2.53 -19.01 -9.87
CA ARG A 3 1.47 -18.02 -9.90
C ARG A 3 2.00 -16.86 -10.74
N GLU A 4 1.42 -16.65 -11.91
CA GLU A 4 1.69 -15.50 -12.74
C GLU A 4 1.58 -14.27 -11.83
N LYS A 5 2.60 -13.42 -11.80
CA LYS A 5 2.61 -12.23 -10.93
C LYS A 5 1.36 -11.44 -11.27
N GLU A 6 0.47 -11.30 -10.30
CA GLU A 6 -0.76 -10.53 -10.46
C GLU A 6 -0.41 -9.13 -10.94
N LYS A 7 -1.07 -8.70 -12.02
CA LYS A 7 -0.77 -7.44 -12.69
C LYS A 7 -1.11 -6.29 -11.75
N MET A 8 -0.11 -5.47 -11.40
CA MET A 8 -0.35 -4.24 -10.66
C MET A 8 -1.08 -3.22 -11.54
N ILE A 9 -2.13 -2.60 -10.99
CA ILE A 9 -2.93 -1.57 -11.66
C ILE A 9 -2.60 -0.21 -11.02
N LEU A 10 -2.39 0.82 -11.83
CA LEU A 10 -2.23 2.19 -11.36
C LEU A 10 -3.59 2.73 -10.90
N ILE A 11 -3.66 3.22 -9.68
CA ILE A 11 -4.83 3.87 -9.11
C ILE A 11 -4.47 5.27 -8.62
N SER A 12 -5.40 6.21 -8.76
CA SER A 12 -5.26 7.59 -8.29
C SER A 12 -6.41 7.92 -7.34
N PHE A 13 -6.10 8.53 -6.20
CA PHE A 13 -7.09 8.94 -5.20
C PHE A 13 -6.60 10.19 -4.45
N HIS A 14 -7.53 10.94 -3.85
CA HIS A 14 -7.21 12.11 -3.04
C HIS A 14 -7.09 11.73 -1.56
N VAL A 15 -6.12 12.32 -0.87
CA VAL A 15 -5.93 12.19 0.58
C VAL A 15 -5.56 13.54 1.19
N PRO A 16 -5.76 13.72 2.50
CA PRO A 16 -5.22 14.87 3.21
C PRO A 16 -3.70 15.00 3.00
N ARG A 17 -3.23 16.23 2.84
CA ARG A 17 -1.80 16.54 2.65
C ARG A 17 -0.92 15.95 3.77
N SER A 18 -1.39 16.02 5.01
CA SER A 18 -0.68 15.49 6.17
C SER A 18 -0.36 14.00 6.05
N TYR A 19 -1.20 13.21 5.35
CA TYR A 19 -0.93 11.78 5.15
C TYR A 19 0.23 11.57 4.16
N VAL A 20 0.30 12.41 3.12
CA VAL A 20 1.40 12.37 2.15
C VAL A 20 2.73 12.74 2.83
N GLU A 21 2.71 13.75 3.69
CA GLU A 21 3.89 14.19 4.44
C GLU A 21 4.41 13.10 5.38
N ILE A 22 3.52 12.42 6.10
CA ILE A 22 3.90 11.26 6.93
C ILE A 22 4.48 10.13 6.07
N LEU A 23 3.87 9.83 4.91
CA LEU A 23 4.41 8.82 3.98
C LEU A 23 5.80 9.20 3.46
N ASP A 24 6.04 10.49 3.19
CA ASP A 24 7.36 11.00 2.80
C ASP A 24 8.40 10.84 3.92
N ASP A 25 8.01 11.11 5.15
CA ASP A 25 8.89 10.91 6.32
C ASP A 25 9.27 9.44 6.49
N LEU A 26 8.31 8.51 6.33
CA LEU A 26 8.58 7.07 6.39
C LEU A 26 9.56 6.61 5.31
N VAL A 27 9.47 7.15 4.10
CA VAL A 27 10.41 6.87 3.02
C VAL A 27 11.78 7.49 3.31
N ARG A 28 11.81 8.75 3.79
CA ARG A 28 13.06 9.45 4.14
C ARG A 28 13.82 8.76 5.26
N MET A 29 13.12 8.15 6.21
CA MET A 29 13.70 7.33 7.27
C MET A 29 14.19 5.95 6.79
N GLY A 30 13.95 5.60 5.52
CA GLY A 30 14.35 4.30 4.95
C GLY A 30 13.46 3.13 5.38
N LEU A 31 12.32 3.37 6.03
CA LEU A 31 11.40 2.32 6.47
C LEU A 31 10.66 1.67 5.30
N TYR A 32 10.39 2.45 4.25
CA TYR A 32 9.79 1.96 3.01
C TYR A 32 10.54 2.50 1.79
N PRO A 33 10.65 1.72 0.71
CA PRO A 33 11.37 2.13 -0.50
C PRO A 33 10.62 3.20 -1.31
N SER A 34 9.31 3.33 -1.12
CA SER A 34 8.47 4.34 -1.77
C SER A 34 7.15 4.53 -1.03
N ARG A 35 6.47 5.66 -1.28
CA ARG A 35 5.10 5.90 -0.78
C ARG A 35 4.16 4.78 -1.22
N SER A 36 4.29 4.32 -2.46
CA SER A 36 3.47 3.25 -3.02
C SER A 36 3.66 1.92 -2.28
N GLU A 37 4.87 1.62 -1.82
CA GLU A 37 5.11 0.40 -1.04
C GLU A 37 4.55 0.51 0.38
N ALA A 38 4.69 1.67 1.02
CA ALA A 38 4.05 1.93 2.31
C ALA A 38 2.52 1.76 2.23
N ILE A 39 1.89 2.34 1.20
CA ILE A 39 0.44 2.20 0.97
C ILE A 39 0.07 0.75 0.67
N ARG A 40 0.82 0.02 -0.16
CA ARG A 40 0.56 -1.40 -0.43
C ARG A 40 0.67 -2.27 0.82
N SER A 41 1.64 -1.98 1.70
CA SER A 41 1.80 -2.70 2.98
C SER A 41 0.58 -2.51 3.87
N ALA A 42 0.13 -1.25 4.06
CA ALA A 42 -1.08 -0.94 4.82
C ALA A 42 -2.33 -1.57 4.20
N LEU A 43 -2.47 -1.49 2.87
CA LEU A 43 -3.61 -2.09 2.15
C LEU A 43 -3.63 -3.62 2.28
N ARG A 44 -2.47 -4.28 2.22
CA ARG A 44 -2.37 -5.74 2.40
C ARG A 44 -2.81 -6.14 3.80
N GLU A 45 -2.36 -5.43 4.83
CA GLU A 45 -2.78 -5.69 6.21
C GLU A 45 -4.28 -5.52 6.38
N PHE A 46 -4.83 -4.42 5.84
CA PHE A 46 -6.27 -4.16 5.83
C PHE A 46 -7.05 -5.27 5.11
N LEU A 47 -6.65 -5.64 3.89
CA LEU A 47 -7.35 -6.67 3.12
C LEU A 47 -7.25 -8.05 3.76
N ASN A 48 -6.10 -8.42 4.32
CA ASN A 48 -5.95 -9.68 5.04
C ASN A 48 -6.94 -9.77 6.20
N LYS A 49 -7.14 -8.68 6.95
CA LYS A 49 -8.10 -8.61 8.06
C LYS A 49 -9.56 -8.87 7.64
N TYR A 50 -9.94 -8.49 6.42
CA TYR A 50 -11.32 -8.65 5.92
C TYR A 50 -11.46 -9.77 4.88
N SER A 51 -10.38 -10.43 4.50
CA SER A 51 -10.37 -11.41 3.41
C SER A 51 -11.32 -12.60 3.64
N ASP A 52 -11.58 -12.94 4.90
CA ASP A 52 -12.50 -14.03 5.24
C ASP A 52 -13.98 -13.60 5.26
N MET A 53 -14.26 -12.30 5.27
CA MET A 53 -15.63 -11.76 5.20
C MET A 53 -16.15 -11.61 3.77
N VAL A 54 -15.26 -11.67 2.78
CA VAL A 54 -15.55 -11.39 1.35
C VAL A 54 -15.45 -12.66 0.49
N LYS A 55 -15.17 -13.82 1.09
CA LYS A 55 -15.26 -15.13 0.42
C LYS A 55 -16.67 -15.68 0.48
#